data_AF-A0A7S2B3D5-F1
#
_entry.id   AF-A0A7S2B3D5-F1
#
_cell.length_a   1.000
_cell.length_b   1.000
_cell.length_c   1.000
_cell.angle_alpha   90.00
_cell.angle_beta   90.00
_cell.angle_gamma   90.00
#
_symmetry.space_group_name_H-M   'P 1'
#
loop_
_entity.id
_entity.type
_entity.pdbx_description
1 polymer ?
#
loop_
_entity_poly.entity_id
_entity_poly.type
_entity_poly.pdbx_seq_one_letter_code
_entity_poly.pdbx_strand_id
1 'polypeptide(L)'
;AMGSNFGSAARAVYSKKVMAGGDIGENMDSANVYAVLTIMATIALIPISLAIEGPSGMIKGFNAAYAAGGTQFLLHMVYSGFFYYTYNEVAFKALGKLDPVSHAVSNTMKRVVIIITAIIVFKTAVTPLGVAGSTIAVLGTLLYSLAKNKYSKK
;
A
#
# COMPACT_ATOMS: atom_id res chain seq x y z
N ALA A 1 11.11 -1.55 5.64
CA ALA A 1 10.75 -1.85 4.24
C ALA A 1 10.56 -3.35 3.96
N MET A 2 11.47 -4.24 4.38
CA MET A 2 11.30 -5.69 4.11
C MET A 2 10.11 -6.32 4.87
N GLY A 3 9.90 -5.95 6.14
CA GLY A 3 8.76 -6.44 6.93
C GLY A 3 7.39 -6.07 6.33
N SER A 4 7.25 -4.88 5.75
CA SER A 4 6.00 -4.47 5.09
C SER A 4 5.75 -5.21 3.78
N ASN A 5 6.80 -5.66 3.07
CA ASN A 5 6.64 -6.52 1.90
C ASN A 5 6.05 -7.89 2.31
N PHE A 6 6.57 -8.50 3.38
CA PHE A 6 6.03 -9.74 3.93
C PHE A 6 4.57 -9.58 4.37
N GLY A 7 4.28 -8.56 5.19
CA GLY A 7 2.92 -8.29 5.67
C GLY A 7 1.93 -8.02 4.53
N SER A 8 2.34 -7.27 3.50
CA SER A 8 1.49 -6.99 2.34
C SER A 8 1.22 -8.24 1.50
N ALA A 9 2.21 -9.12 1.34
CA ALA A 9 2.04 -10.39 0.65
C ALA A 9 1.13 -11.34 1.43
N ALA A 10 1.34 -11.48 2.74
CA ALA A 10 0.49 -12.28 3.62
C ALA A 10 -0.96 -11.78 3.59
N ARG A 11 -1.17 -10.46 3.70
CA ARG A 11 -2.49 -9.83 3.56
C ARG A 11 -3.14 -10.19 2.23
N ALA A 12 -2.42 -10.03 1.11
CA ALA A 12 -2.99 -10.30 -0.21
C ALA A 12 -3.40 -11.77 -0.38
N VAL A 13 -2.57 -12.72 0.08
CA VAL A 13 -2.89 -14.16 0.02
C VAL A 13 -4.08 -14.49 0.92
N TYR A 14 -4.08 -14.01 2.16
CA TYR A 14 -5.17 -14.27 3.10
C TYR A 14 -6.49 -13.66 2.60
N SER A 15 -6.49 -12.37 2.24
CA SER A 15 -7.68 -11.71 1.71
C SER A 15 -8.24 -12.40 0.46
N LYS A 16 -7.38 -12.93 -0.42
CA LYS A 16 -7.84 -13.69 -1.58
C LYS A 16 -8.48 -15.03 -1.21
N LYS A 17 -7.98 -15.71 -0.16
CA LYS A 17 -8.63 -16.92 0.39
C LYS A 17 -10.00 -16.60 1.00
N VAL A 18 -10.10 -15.50 1.75
CA VAL A 18 -11.38 -15.05 2.33
C VAL A 18 -12.41 -14.76 1.23
N MET A 19 -12.02 -14.03 0.18
CA MET A 19 -12.90 -13.71 -0.96
C MET A 19 -13.32 -14.92 -1.80
N ALA A 20 -12.54 -16.00 -1.82
CA ALA A 20 -12.75 -17.16 -2.70
C ALA A 20 -13.68 -18.25 -2.12
N GLY A 21 -14.32 -18.00 -0.98
CA GLY A 21 -15.25 -18.96 -0.35
C GLY A 21 -14.86 -19.38 1.07
N GLY A 22 -14.25 -18.47 1.85
CA GLY A 22 -14.12 -18.70 3.29
C GLY A 22 -15.48 -18.59 3.98
N ASP A 23 -15.72 -19.44 4.98
CA ASP A 23 -16.90 -19.45 5.87
C ASP A 23 -16.98 -18.21 6.80
N ILE A 24 -16.39 -17.10 6.36
CA ILE A 24 -16.08 -15.92 7.17
C ILE A 24 -17.04 -14.79 6.76
N GLY A 25 -18.31 -14.96 7.10
CA GLY A 25 -19.34 -13.93 6.97
C GLY A 25 -20.04 -13.87 5.60
N GLU A 26 -21.22 -13.26 5.60
CA GLU A 26 -22.05 -13.07 4.39
C GLU A 26 -21.59 -11.83 3.61
N ASN A 27 -21.71 -11.86 2.27
CA ASN A 27 -21.43 -10.72 1.39
C ASN A 27 -20.01 -10.13 1.47
N MET A 28 -19.00 -11.00 1.67
CA MET A 28 -17.57 -10.62 1.66
C MET A 28 -17.03 -10.36 0.25
N ASP A 29 -17.57 -9.33 -0.41
CA ASP A 29 -17.00 -8.81 -1.65
C ASP A 29 -15.64 -8.13 -1.40
N SER A 30 -14.92 -7.81 -2.47
CA SER A 30 -13.58 -7.24 -2.35
C SER A 30 -13.53 -5.91 -1.58
N ALA A 31 -14.58 -5.09 -1.67
CA ALA A 31 -14.63 -3.80 -0.98
C ALA A 31 -14.93 -3.98 0.51
N ASN A 32 -15.89 -4.85 0.85
CA ASN A 32 -16.28 -5.16 2.22
C ASN A 32 -15.14 -5.83 2.99
N VAL A 33 -14.42 -6.77 2.37
CA VAL A 33 -13.23 -7.37 2.99
C VAL A 33 -12.18 -6.30 3.32
N TYR A 34 -11.97 -5.32 2.45
CA TYR A 34 -11.04 -4.22 2.74
C TYR A 34 -11.56 -3.29 3.85
N ALA A 35 -12.85 -2.97 3.85
CA ALA A 35 -13.47 -2.12 4.86
C ALA A 35 -13.37 -2.74 6.25
N VAL A 36 -13.75 -4.01 6.40
CA VAL A 36 -13.65 -4.75 7.67
C VAL A 36 -12.20 -4.86 8.13
N LEU A 37 -11.28 -5.20 7.23
CA LEU A 37 -9.85 -5.25 7.54
C LEU A 37 -9.31 -3.90 8.02
N THR A 38 -9.75 -2.80 7.41
CA THR A 38 -9.33 -1.45 7.79
C THR A 38 -9.87 -1.06 9.16
N ILE A 39 -11.14 -1.37 9.46
CA ILE A 39 -11.73 -1.11 10.79
C ILE A 39 -10.97 -1.88 11.87
N MET A 40 -10.70 -3.17 11.66
CA MET A 40 -9.93 -3.99 12.61
C MET A 40 -8.51 -3.46 12.77
N ALA A 41 -7.85 -3.07 11.67
CA ALA A 41 -6.52 -2.49 11.71
C ALA A 41 -6.49 -1.18 12.50
N THR A 42 -7.49 -0.31 12.33
CA THR A 42 -7.60 0.94 13.10
C THR A 42 -7.73 0.65 14.59
N ILE A 43 -8.63 -0.26 14.99
CA ILE A 43 -8.82 -0.63 16.40
C ILE A 43 -7.53 -1.23 16.99
N ALA A 44 -6.83 -2.08 16.25
CA ALA A 44 -5.57 -2.68 16.70
C ALA A 44 -4.41 -1.66 16.77
N LEU A 45 -4.38 -0.67 15.88
CA LEU A 45 -3.29 0.31 15.81
C LEU A 45 -3.43 1.44 16.84
N ILE A 46 -4.64 1.80 17.27
CA ILE A 46 -4.86 2.84 18.29
C ILE A 46 -4.05 2.57 19.57
N PRO A 47 -4.15 1.40 20.25
CA PRO A 47 -3.40 1.16 21.48
C PRO A 47 -1.88 1.11 21.23
N ILE A 48 -1.44 0.59 20.08
CA ILE A 48 -0.02 0.54 19.71
C ILE A 48 0.53 1.95 19.49
N SER A 49 -0.21 2.80 18.78
CA SER A 49 0.14 4.20 18.55
C SER A 49 0.25 4.97 19.86
N LEU A 50 -0.72 4.79 20.76
CA LEU A 50 -0.69 5.41 22.09
C LEU A 50 0.45 4.90 22.97
N ALA A 51 0.80 3.62 22.87
CA ALA A 51 1.90 3.05 23.64
C ALA A 51 3.29 3.50 23.15
N ILE A 52 3.47 3.70 21.84
CA ILE A 52 4.75 4.11 21.25
C ILE A 52 4.96 5.62 21.35
N GLU A 53 3.96 6.41 20.96
CA GLU A 53 4.09 7.88 20.86
C GLU A 53 3.63 8.60 22.14
N GLY A 54 2.70 8.00 22.88
CA GLY A 54 2.06 8.63 24.04
C GLY A 54 1.05 9.73 23.64
N PRO A 55 0.01 9.98 24.47
CA PRO A 55 -0.94 11.07 24.19
C PRO A 55 -0.28 12.44 24.06
N SER A 56 0.76 12.71 24.86
CA SER A 56 1.50 13.97 24.84
C SER A 56 2.39 14.13 23.61
N GLY A 57 2.95 13.04 23.08
CA GLY A 57 3.74 13.04 21.84
C GLY A 57 2.87 13.33 20.63
N MET A 58 1.69 12.70 20.55
CA MET A 58 0.72 12.93 19.47
C MET A 58 0.24 14.38 19.43
N ILE A 59 -0.14 14.95 20.59
CA ILE A 59 -0.59 16.35 20.68
C ILE A 59 0.52 17.32 20.26
N LYS A 60 1.77 17.08 20.71
CA LYS A 60 2.91 17.91 20.32
C LYS A 60 3.17 17.83 18.81
N GLY A 61 3.15 16.63 18.23
CA GLY A 61 3.32 16.43 16.79
C GLY A 61 2.22 17.12 15.97
N PHE A 62 0.97 17.00 16.42
CA PHE A 62 -0.17 17.67 15.78
C PHE A 62 -0.04 19.19 15.85
N ASN A 63 0.28 19.75 17.01
CA ASN A 63 0.45 21.19 17.18
C ASN A 63 1.62 21.73 16.34
N ALA A 64 2.73 21.00 16.26
CA ALA A 64 3.86 21.37 15.42
C ALA A 64 3.50 21.35 13.92
N ALA A 65 2.77 20.33 13.47
CA ALA A 65 2.31 20.22 12.09
C ALA A 65 1.28 21.31 11.74
N TYR A 66 0.36 21.60 12.65
CA TYR A 66 -0.62 22.68 12.49
C TYR A 66 0.05 24.05 12.49
N ALA A 67 1.06 24.29 13.34
CA ALA A 67 1.82 25.54 13.32
C ALA A 67 2.59 25.73 12.00
N ALA A 68 3.10 24.65 11.39
CA ALA A 68 3.83 24.70 10.13
C ALA A 68 2.93 24.85 8.89
N GLY A 69 1.76 24.20 8.88
CA GLY A 69 0.89 24.14 7.69
C GLY A 69 -0.47 24.84 7.81
N GLY A 70 -0.79 25.39 8.99
CA GLY A 70 -2.05 26.07 9.26
C GLY A 70 -3.29 25.24 8.93
N THR A 71 -4.37 25.89 8.48
CA THR A 71 -5.61 25.22 8.10
C THR A 71 -5.44 24.29 6.88
N GLN A 72 -4.47 24.57 6.00
CA GLN A 72 -4.18 23.72 4.83
C GLN A 72 -3.66 22.34 5.21
N PHE A 73 -2.93 22.23 6.33
CA PHE A 73 -2.51 20.94 6.88
C PHE A 73 -3.70 20.01 7.16
N LEU A 74 -4.81 20.54 7.68
CA LEU A 74 -6.01 19.74 7.94
C LEU A 74 -6.62 19.20 6.65
N LEU A 75 -6.67 20.01 5.61
CA LEU A 75 -7.14 19.57 4.28
C LEU A 75 -6.21 18.51 3.69
N HIS A 76 -4.89 18.71 3.77
CA HIS A 76 -3.92 17.70 3.31
C HIS A 76 -4.02 16.39 4.10
N MET A 77 -4.31 16.44 5.41
CA MET A 77 -4.54 15.27 6.23
C MET A 77 -5.77 14.49 5.77
N VAL A 78 -6.88 15.18 5.51
CA VAL A 78 -8.11 14.56 5.00
C VAL A 78 -7.89 13.98 3.60
N TYR A 79 -7.25 14.72 2.68
CA TYR A 79 -6.96 14.21 1.34
C TYR A 79 -6.04 12.98 1.38
N SER A 80 -5.00 13.01 2.22
CA SER A 80 -4.09 11.87 2.39
C SER A 80 -4.85 10.62 2.83
N GLY A 81 -5.72 10.75 3.85
CA GLY A 81 -6.56 9.63 4.33
C GLY A 81 -7.53 9.13 3.25
N PHE A 82 -8.22 10.04 2.57
CA PHE A 82 -9.16 9.71 1.51
C PHE A 82 -8.50 8.97 0.34
N PHE A 83 -7.38 9.49 -0.18
CA PHE A 83 -6.64 8.84 -1.26
C PHE A 83 -6.04 7.52 -0.81
N TYR A 84 -5.58 7.40 0.43
CA TYR A 84 -5.07 6.15 0.98
C TYR A 84 -6.15 5.05 1.02
N TYR A 85 -7.34 5.38 1.52
CA TYR A 85 -8.47 4.44 1.58
C TYR A 85 -8.91 4.05 0.17
N THR A 86 -9.19 5.03 -0.68
CA THR A 86 -9.67 4.81 -2.06
C THR A 86 -8.67 3.98 -2.86
N TYR A 87 -7.37 4.27 -2.75
CA TYR A 87 -6.33 3.49 -3.40
C TYR A 87 -6.39 2.01 -2.98
N ASN A 88 -6.48 1.73 -1.67
CA ASN A 88 -6.46 0.36 -1.18
C ASN A 88 -7.77 -0.37 -1.49
N GLU A 89 -8.92 0.31 -1.47
CA GLU A 89 -10.20 -0.28 -1.88
C GLU A 89 -10.16 -0.73 -3.34
N VAL A 90 -9.66 0.14 -4.24
CA VAL A 90 -9.45 -0.21 -5.65
C VAL A 90 -8.44 -1.35 -5.80
N ALA A 91 -7.38 -1.37 -4.99
CA ALA A 91 -6.40 -2.47 -4.99
C ALA A 91 -7.04 -3.80 -4.57
N PHE A 92 -7.97 -3.80 -3.60
CA PHE A 92 -8.71 -5.00 -3.21
C PHE A 92 -9.69 -5.44 -4.31
N LYS A 93 -10.40 -4.51 -4.96
CA LYS A 93 -11.23 -4.83 -6.13
C LYS A 93 -10.40 -5.46 -7.25
N ALA A 94 -9.18 -4.97 -7.48
CA ALA A 94 -8.25 -5.59 -8.43
C ALA A 94 -7.78 -6.97 -7.96
N LEU A 95 -7.50 -7.16 -6.66
CA LEU A 95 -7.11 -8.45 -6.08
C LEU A 95 -8.16 -9.54 -6.30
N GLY A 96 -9.45 -9.19 -6.19
CA GLY A 96 -10.56 -10.11 -6.42
C GLY A 96 -10.78 -10.45 -7.89
N LYS A 97 -10.49 -9.52 -8.81
CA LYS A 97 -10.73 -9.69 -10.26
C LYS A 97 -9.54 -10.21 -11.06
N LEU A 98 -8.31 -9.96 -10.60
CA LEU A 98 -7.09 -10.38 -11.28
C LEU A 98 -6.63 -11.73 -10.78
N ASP A 99 -6.02 -12.53 -11.65
CA ASP A 99 -5.26 -13.70 -11.21
C ASP A 99 -4.02 -13.26 -10.40
N PRO A 100 -3.44 -14.15 -9.56
CA PRO A 100 -2.29 -13.82 -8.72
C PRO A 100 -1.09 -13.24 -9.50
N VAL A 101 -0.93 -13.62 -10.76
CA VAL A 101 0.21 -13.23 -11.59
C VAL A 101 0.00 -11.83 -12.18
N SER A 102 -1.18 -11.57 -12.73
CA SER A 102 -1.54 -10.22 -13.20
C SER A 102 -1.52 -9.19 -12.06
N HIS A 103 -1.93 -9.60 -10.85
CA HIS A 103 -1.84 -8.76 -9.67
C HIS A 103 -0.38 -8.46 -9.28
N ALA A 104 0.53 -9.44 -9.36
CA ALA A 104 1.95 -9.23 -9.08
C ALA A 104 2.60 -8.27 -10.09
N VAL A 105 2.33 -8.43 -11.39
CA VAL A 105 2.84 -7.53 -12.45
C VAL A 105 2.32 -6.10 -12.25
N SER A 106 1.02 -5.95 -11.94
CA SER A 106 0.40 -4.65 -11.69
C SER A 106 1.00 -3.95 -10.47
N ASN A 107 1.29 -4.69 -9.40
CA ASN A 107 1.93 -4.15 -8.21
C ASN A 107 3.36 -3.67 -8.49
N THR A 108 4.12 -4.39 -9.32
CA THR A 108 5.45 -3.94 -9.77
C THR A 108 5.33 -2.66 -10.61
N MET A 109 4.45 -2.63 -11.61
CA MET A 109 4.26 -1.46 -12.47
C MET A 109 3.84 -0.22 -11.67
N LYS A 110 2.90 -0.37 -10.72
CA LYS A 110 2.50 0.70 -9.80
C LYS A 110 3.70 1.30 -9.08
N ARG A 111 4.65 0.47 -8.60
CA ARG A 111 5.86 0.96 -7.92
C ARG A 111 6.75 1.79 -8.85
N VAL A 112 6.90 1.39 -10.10
CA VAL A 112 7.66 2.16 -11.12
C VAL A 112 7.06 3.54 -11.30
N VAL A 113 5.74 3.61 -11.50
CA VAL A 113 5.02 4.88 -11.69
C VAL A 113 5.21 5.80 -10.48
N ILE A 114 5.11 5.26 -9.25
CA ILE A 114 5.33 6.04 -8.02
C ILE A 114 6.77 6.57 -7.94
N ILE A 115 7.78 5.77 -8.26
CA ILE A 115 9.18 6.19 -8.22
C ILE A 115 9.42 7.34 -9.21
N ILE A 116 8.97 7.20 -10.46
CA ILE A 116 9.16 8.23 -11.50
C ILE A 116 8.43 9.51 -11.09
N THR A 117 7.18 9.39 -10.63
CA THR A 117 6.38 10.55 -10.19
C THR A 117 7.04 11.25 -9.01
N ALA A 118 7.56 10.50 -8.02
CA ALA A 118 8.26 11.07 -6.87
C ALA A 118 9.52 11.84 -7.28
N ILE A 119 10.31 11.32 -8.22
CA ILE A 119 11.51 12.03 -8.73
C ILE A 119 11.11 13.35 -9.39
N ILE A 120 10.06 13.35 -10.23
CA ILE A 120 9.58 14.55 -10.94
C ILE A 120 9.03 15.59 -9.95
N VAL A 121 8.19 15.16 -9.00
CA VAL A 121 7.51 16.04 -8.04
C VAL A 121 8.46 16.60 -7.00
N PHE A 122 9.28 15.75 -6.38
CA PHE A 122 10.21 16.17 -5.32
C PHE A 122 11.52 16.74 -5.87
N LYS A 123 11.75 16.64 -7.19
CA LYS A 123 12.98 17.09 -7.87
C LYS A 123 14.24 16.52 -7.19
N THR A 124 14.14 15.31 -6.67
CA THR A 124 15.25 14.65 -5.96
C THR A 124 16.38 14.37 -6.94
N ALA A 125 17.59 14.83 -6.62
CA ALA A 125 18.78 14.55 -7.43
C ALA A 125 19.13 13.05 -7.33
N VAL A 126 18.88 12.30 -8.40
CA VAL A 126 19.26 10.89 -8.51
C VAL A 126 20.57 10.81 -9.30
N THR A 127 21.59 10.18 -8.73
CA THR A 127 22.86 9.96 -9.45
C THR A 127 22.62 9.04 -10.64
N PRO A 128 23.40 9.16 -11.74
CA PRO A 128 23.27 8.25 -12.90
C PRO A 128 23.39 6.77 -12.52
N LEU A 129 24.24 6.47 -11.52
CA LEU A 129 24.38 5.11 -10.99
C LEU A 129 23.13 4.67 -10.20
N GLY A 130 22.51 5.57 -9.44
CA GLY A 130 21.25 5.31 -8.74
C GLY A 130 20.09 5.06 -9.70
N VAL A 131 20.04 5.78 -10.83
CA VAL A 131 19.09 5.52 -11.92
C VAL A 131 19.34 4.13 -12.52
N ALA A 132 20.59 3.81 -12.88
CA ALA A 132 20.93 2.52 -13.47
C ALA A 132 20.58 1.35 -12.54
N GLY A 133 20.95 1.43 -11.26
CA GLY A 133 20.63 0.39 -10.26
C GLY A 133 19.13 0.22 -10.05
N SER A 134 18.38 1.33 -9.96
CA SER A 134 16.91 1.30 -9.79
C SER A 134 16.23 0.71 -11.02
N THR A 135 16.68 1.06 -12.23
CA THR A 135 16.15 0.50 -13.48
C THR A 135 16.42 -1.00 -13.57
N ILE A 136 17.62 -1.47 -13.23
CA ILE A 136 17.94 -2.91 -13.22
C ILE A 136 17.06 -3.66 -12.22
N ALA A 137 16.88 -3.12 -11.01
CA ALA A 137 16.02 -3.74 -10.00
C ALA A 137 14.56 -3.84 -10.45
N VAL A 138 14.02 -2.74 -10.99
CA VAL A 138 12.66 -2.70 -11.54
C VAL A 138 12.50 -3.69 -12.69
N LEU A 139 13.40 -3.67 -13.67
CA LEU A 139 13.37 -4.58 -14.81
C LEU A 139 13.47 -6.04 -14.37
N GLY A 140 14.37 -6.35 -13.43
CA GLY A 140 14.50 -7.70 -12.86
C GLY A 140 13.20 -8.19 -12.23
N THR A 141 12.51 -7.35 -11.44
CA THR A 141 11.23 -7.72 -10.83
C THR A 141 10.11 -7.91 -11.86
N LEU A 142 10.11 -7.12 -12.93
CA LEU A 142 9.14 -7.24 -14.03
C LEU A 142 9.38 -8.53 -14.81
N LEU A 143 10.63 -8.78 -15.23
CA LEU A 143 11.03 -9.98 -15.97
C LEU A 143 10.77 -11.25 -15.16
N TYR A 144 11.07 -11.25 -13.86
CA TYR A 144 10.74 -12.36 -12.97
C TYR A 144 9.23 -12.62 -12.95
N SER A 145 8.41 -11.58 -12.83
CA SER A 145 6.96 -11.70 -12.81
C SER A 145 6.40 -12.24 -14.14
N LEU A 146 6.95 -11.79 -15.26
CA LEU A 146 6.58 -12.26 -16.60
C LEU A 146 7.04 -13.70 -16.86
N ALA A 147 8.27 -14.06 -16.45
CA ALA A 147 8.80 -15.40 -16.59
C ALA A 147 8.00 -16.40 -15.73
N LYS A 148 7.73 -16.05 -14.47
CA LYS A 148 6.87 -16.87 -13.61
C LYS A 148 5.47 -17.03 -14.22
N ASN A 149 4.91 -16.00 -14.87
CA ASN A 149 3.65 -16.14 -15.60
C ASN A 149 3.72 -17.19 -16.71
N LYS A 150 4.71 -17.07 -17.59
CA LYS A 150 4.88 -17.94 -18.75
C LYS A 150 5.09 -19.41 -18.37
N TYR A 151 5.82 -19.66 -17.27
CA TYR A 151 6.21 -21.01 -16.86
C TYR A 151 5.40 -21.58 -15.68
N SER A 152 4.48 -20.83 -15.06
CA SER A 152 3.62 -21.32 -13.96
C SER A 152 2.29 -21.90 -14.42
N LYS A 153 1.96 -21.85 -15.72
CA LYS A 153 0.91 -22.68 -16.33
C LYS A 153 1.49 -24.07 -16.64
N LYS A 154 1.59 -24.91 -15.61
CA LYS A 154 1.65 -26.37 -15.71
C LYS A 154 0.81 -26.94 -14.59
#